data_AF-A0A0S6UYR8-F1
#
_entry.id   AF-A0A0S6UYR8-F1
#
_cell.length_a   1.000
_cell.length_b   1.000
_cell.length_c   1.000
_cell.angle_alpha   90.00
_cell.angle_beta   90.00
_cell.angle_gamma   90.00
#
_symmetry.space_group_name_H-M   'P 1'
#
loop_
_entity.id
_entity.type
_entity.pdbx_description
1 polymer ?
#
loop_
_entity_poly.entity_id
_entity_poly.type
_entity_poly.pdbx_seq_one_letter_code
_entity_poly.pdbx_strand_id
1 'polypeptide(L)'
;METRAPYVLIGSFVLAAIVAVFGFVYWLNNTGGIGPRTNYHVQFQGPVPGLLVGAGVLFNGIRVGEVTQLGLAPDNPRFVNATISVATATPVRADTRVGLEFQGLTGVPVVTLEGGVIVAKSGELPTLVADAGAGQSMTQAARDALRRVDTVLQDNSGPLKDTIANFKTFSDGLARNTGKLDGIVAGLEKMTGGGSPAQKITFDLRAPDKLGPAGKTLSEPLAIPEPTAVAMLQTQRMLFSPVKDYPGFAEFLWADSIPKLLQARLIDSFENYDIAHAPLRATDIGQAGYQLLIDVRRFRVATDGEPQAEIALSARIVDKAGKVIASRMVEASEKLDKIEPAAAVAAFNTAFGRIAKELVGWTVQAV
;
A
#
# COMPACT_ATOMS: atom_id res chain seq x y z
N MET A 1 -38.56 -69.31 47.43
CA MET A 1 -38.38 -68.36 46.32
C MET A 1 -39.45 -67.29 46.47
N GLU A 2 -39.12 -66.14 47.07
CA GLU A 2 -40.03 -64.98 47.10
C GLU A 2 -39.45 -63.89 46.20
N THR A 3 -39.84 -63.92 44.93
CA THR A 3 -39.61 -62.84 43.98
C THR A 3 -40.66 -61.77 44.22
N ARG A 4 -40.49 -60.96 45.26
CA ARG A 4 -41.23 -59.69 45.38
C ARG A 4 -40.54 -58.67 44.49
N ALA A 5 -41.02 -58.50 43.27
CA ALA A 5 -40.56 -57.42 42.40
C ALA A 5 -40.78 -56.08 43.13
N PRO A 6 -39.74 -55.25 43.32
CA PRO A 6 -39.90 -53.97 44.01
C PRO A 6 -40.55 -52.98 43.05
N TYR A 7 -41.89 -53.02 42.95
CA TYR A 7 -42.68 -52.12 42.10
C TYR A 7 -42.39 -50.65 42.40
N VAL A 8 -42.03 -50.32 43.65
CA VAL A 8 -41.62 -48.97 44.07
C VAL A 8 -40.29 -48.55 43.43
N LEU A 9 -39.32 -49.47 43.33
CA LEU A 9 -38.00 -49.21 42.74
C LEU A 9 -38.10 -49.05 41.21
N ILE A 10 -38.96 -49.86 40.58
CA ILE A 10 -39.23 -49.78 39.14
C ILE A 10 -40.01 -48.49 38.85
N GLY A 11 -41.02 -48.16 39.68
CA GLY A 11 -41.79 -46.93 39.56
C GLY A 11 -40.96 -45.66 39.71
N SER A 12 -40.05 -45.61 40.69
CA SER A 12 -39.16 -44.46 40.88
C SER A 12 -38.16 -44.31 39.73
N PHE A 13 -37.63 -45.41 39.20
CA PHE A 13 -36.75 -45.37 38.04
C PHE A 13 -37.46 -44.87 36.78
N VAL A 14 -38.69 -45.34 36.53
CA VAL A 14 -39.50 -44.85 35.39
C VAL A 14 -39.82 -43.36 35.55
N LEU A 15 -40.17 -42.92 36.76
CA LEU A 15 -40.44 -41.51 37.03
C LEU A 15 -39.19 -40.64 36.82
N ALA A 16 -38.03 -41.10 37.28
CA ALA A 16 -36.75 -40.43 37.07
C ALA A 16 -36.37 -40.37 35.59
N ALA A 17 -36.60 -41.44 34.82
CA ALA A 17 -36.38 -41.47 33.38
C ALA A 17 -37.29 -40.46 32.65
N ILE A 18 -38.57 -40.34 33.04
CA ILE A 18 -39.48 -39.34 32.49
C ILE A 18 -38.97 -37.92 32.77
N VAL A 19 -38.58 -37.63 34.01
CA VAL A 19 -38.02 -36.32 34.38
C VAL A 19 -36.73 -36.03 33.61
N ALA A 20 -35.86 -37.01 33.44
CA ALA A 20 -34.64 -36.88 32.66
C ALA A 20 -34.92 -36.57 31.18
N VAL A 21 -35.93 -37.24 30.58
CA VAL A 21 -36.36 -36.95 29.20
C VAL A 21 -36.92 -35.54 29.08
N PHE A 22 -37.79 -35.11 30.00
CA PHE A 22 -38.31 -33.73 29.98
C PHE A 22 -37.21 -32.70 30.20
N GLY A 23 -36.27 -32.96 31.12
CA GLY A 23 -35.10 -32.12 31.35
C GLY A 23 -34.21 -32.02 30.11
N PHE A 24 -33.98 -33.14 29.42
CA PHE A 24 -33.21 -33.19 28.19
C PHE A 24 -33.89 -32.43 27.05
N VAL A 25 -35.21 -32.63 26.84
CA VAL A 25 -35.99 -31.91 25.83
C VAL A 25 -36.02 -30.41 26.11
N TYR A 26 -36.23 -30.02 27.38
CA TYR A 26 -36.20 -28.61 27.79
C TYR A 26 -34.83 -27.98 27.55
N TRP A 27 -33.76 -28.67 27.93
CA TRP A 27 -32.39 -28.21 27.71
C TRP A 27 -32.03 -28.08 26.23
N LEU A 28 -32.45 -29.04 25.39
CA LEU A 28 -32.23 -29.02 23.94
C LEU A 28 -32.97 -27.85 23.28
N ASN A 29 -34.20 -27.57 23.71
CA ASN A 29 -34.97 -26.44 23.20
C ASN A 29 -34.36 -25.09 23.65
N ASN A 30 -33.75 -25.05 24.85
CA ASN A 30 -33.14 -23.85 25.41
C ASN A 30 -31.72 -23.54 24.87
N THR A 31 -31.01 -24.52 24.31
CA THR A 31 -29.66 -24.33 23.75
C THR A 31 -29.66 -23.65 22.38
N GLY A 32 -30.81 -23.58 21.71
CA GLY A 32 -31.04 -22.81 20.48
C GLY A 32 -31.39 -21.34 20.74
N GLY A 33 -30.55 -20.59 21.47
CA GLY A 33 -30.61 -19.12 21.61
C GLY A 33 -32.02 -18.50 21.73
N ILE A 34 -32.65 -18.60 22.91
CA ILE A 34 -33.96 -17.99 23.23
C ILE A 34 -33.80 -16.50 23.59
N GLY A 35 -33.32 -15.70 22.64
CA GLY A 35 -33.50 -14.26 22.67
C GLY A 35 -34.74 -13.85 21.88
N PRO A 36 -35.33 -12.65 22.11
CA PRO A 36 -36.26 -12.07 21.14
C PRO A 36 -35.57 -12.03 19.77
N ARG A 37 -36.26 -12.56 18.75
CA ARG A 37 -35.78 -12.60 17.37
C ARG A 37 -36.73 -11.83 16.47
N THR A 38 -36.15 -11.17 15.48
CA THR A 38 -36.88 -10.43 14.46
C THR A 38 -36.67 -11.11 13.11
N ASN A 39 -37.76 -11.32 12.37
CA ASN A 39 -37.73 -11.95 11.06
C ASN A 39 -37.52 -10.88 9.98
N TYR A 40 -36.60 -11.15 9.05
CA TYR A 40 -36.35 -10.31 7.88
C TYR A 40 -36.50 -11.11 6.60
N HIS A 41 -37.01 -10.46 5.55
CA HIS A 41 -37.08 -11.03 4.20
C HIS A 41 -35.88 -10.55 3.39
N VAL A 42 -35.12 -11.52 2.87
CA VAL A 42 -33.97 -11.30 2.00
C VAL A 42 -34.31 -11.83 0.62
N GLN A 43 -34.08 -11.01 -0.40
CA GLN A 43 -34.26 -11.42 -1.79
C GLN A 43 -32.91 -11.51 -2.50
N PHE A 44 -32.58 -12.69 -3.00
CA PHE A 44 -31.39 -12.94 -3.81
C PHE A 44 -31.71 -12.84 -5.29
N GLN A 45 -30.98 -11.98 -6.01
CA GLN A 45 -31.16 -11.75 -7.45
C GLN A 45 -30.46 -12.80 -8.35
N GLY A 46 -30.09 -13.95 -7.79
CA GLY A 46 -29.39 -15.02 -8.49
C GLY A 46 -29.51 -16.35 -7.76
N PRO A 47 -28.95 -17.44 -8.33
CA PRO A 47 -28.97 -18.74 -7.70
C PRO A 47 -28.21 -18.71 -6.37
N VAL A 48 -28.72 -19.42 -5.36
CA VAL A 48 -28.08 -19.61 -4.05
C VAL A 48 -27.75 -21.09 -3.82
N PRO A 49 -26.69 -21.63 -4.45
CA PRO A 49 -26.41 -23.06 -4.40
C PRO A 49 -26.07 -23.52 -2.99
N GLY A 50 -26.79 -24.55 -2.52
CA GLY A 50 -26.52 -25.21 -1.23
C GLY A 50 -27.06 -24.49 0.01
N LEU A 51 -27.73 -23.34 -0.13
CA LEU A 51 -28.36 -22.67 1.00
C LEU A 51 -29.57 -23.49 1.49
N LEU A 52 -29.60 -23.81 2.77
CA LEU A 52 -30.64 -24.63 3.39
C LEU A 52 -31.29 -23.89 4.56
N VAL A 53 -32.50 -24.31 4.91
CA VAL A 53 -33.14 -23.91 6.18
C VAL A 53 -32.25 -24.38 7.33
N GLY A 54 -31.98 -23.48 8.28
CA GLY A 54 -31.03 -23.66 9.38
C GLY A 54 -29.62 -23.13 9.10
N ALA A 55 -29.34 -22.65 7.88
CA ALA A 55 -28.05 -22.02 7.58
C ALA A 55 -27.80 -20.82 8.49
N GLY A 56 -26.55 -20.65 8.93
CA GLY A 56 -26.16 -19.55 9.81
C GLY A 56 -26.27 -18.19 9.13
N VAL A 57 -26.71 -17.19 9.91
CA VAL A 57 -26.68 -15.77 9.53
C VAL A 57 -25.62 -15.08 10.36
N LEU A 58 -24.68 -14.43 9.70
CA LEU A 58 -23.57 -13.72 10.31
C LEU A 58 -23.75 -12.23 10.09
N PHE A 59 -23.38 -11.40 11.07
CA PHE A 59 -23.26 -9.96 10.92
C PHE A 59 -21.81 -9.58 11.17
N ASN A 60 -21.14 -9.01 10.17
CA ASN A 60 -19.69 -8.73 10.20
C ASN A 60 -18.86 -9.92 10.76
N GLY A 61 -19.20 -11.15 10.34
CA GLY A 61 -18.52 -12.38 10.76
C GLY A 61 -18.96 -12.99 12.09
N ILE A 62 -19.90 -12.38 12.83
CA ILE A 62 -20.44 -12.91 14.09
C ILE A 62 -21.78 -13.59 13.83
N ARG A 63 -21.98 -14.84 14.29
CA ARG A 63 -23.28 -15.54 14.14
C ARG A 63 -24.36 -14.85 14.97
N VAL A 64 -25.38 -14.32 14.30
CA VAL A 64 -26.48 -13.55 14.91
C VAL A 64 -27.86 -14.17 14.67
N GLY A 65 -27.95 -15.19 13.82
CA GLY A 65 -29.23 -15.80 13.47
C GLY A 65 -29.13 -17.03 12.58
N GLU A 66 -30.26 -17.39 11.98
CA GLU A 66 -30.39 -18.50 11.05
C GLU A 66 -31.49 -18.28 10.01
N VAL A 67 -31.38 -18.99 8.88
CA VAL A 67 -32.42 -19.03 7.84
C VAL A 67 -33.57 -19.92 8.30
N THR A 68 -34.78 -19.39 8.39
CA THR A 68 -35.98 -20.14 8.84
C THR A 68 -36.85 -20.63 7.70
N GLN A 69 -36.81 -19.97 6.54
CA GLN A 69 -37.57 -20.36 5.36
C GLN A 69 -36.84 -20.00 4.08
N LEU A 70 -37.00 -20.83 3.05
CA LEU A 70 -36.47 -20.61 1.71
C LEU A 70 -37.54 -20.92 0.67
N GLY A 71 -37.73 -20.04 -0.32
CA GLY A 71 -38.70 -20.21 -1.38
C GLY A 71 -38.34 -19.39 -2.62
N LEU A 72 -39.03 -19.67 -3.73
CA LEU A 72 -38.90 -18.88 -4.96
C LEU A 72 -39.84 -17.67 -4.89
N ALA A 73 -39.43 -16.53 -5.45
CA ALA A 73 -40.29 -15.36 -5.52
C ALA A 73 -41.47 -15.64 -6.48
N PRO A 74 -42.74 -15.41 -6.07
CA PRO A 74 -43.91 -15.65 -6.92
C PRO A 74 -43.88 -14.82 -8.21
N ASP A 75 -43.35 -13.60 -8.13
CA ASP A 75 -43.36 -12.63 -9.23
C ASP A 75 -42.23 -12.89 -10.23
N ASN A 76 -41.12 -13.51 -9.80
CA ASN A 76 -40.00 -13.85 -10.66
C ASN A 76 -39.27 -15.11 -10.14
N PRO A 77 -39.48 -16.28 -10.76
CA PRO A 77 -38.87 -17.54 -10.33
C PRO A 77 -37.33 -17.58 -10.40
N ARG A 78 -36.69 -16.55 -10.99
CA ARG A 78 -35.23 -16.39 -10.96
C ARG A 78 -34.70 -15.85 -9.65
N PHE A 79 -35.56 -15.30 -8.80
CA PHE A 79 -35.20 -14.76 -7.49
C PHE A 79 -35.59 -15.72 -6.38
N VAL A 80 -34.73 -15.78 -5.37
CA VAL A 80 -34.93 -16.63 -4.19
C VAL A 80 -35.20 -15.75 -2.99
N ASN A 81 -36.34 -15.98 -2.34
CA ASN A 81 -36.72 -15.32 -1.11
C ASN A 81 -36.32 -16.21 0.07
N ALA A 82 -35.49 -15.68 0.95
CA ALA A 82 -35.13 -16.32 2.22
C ALA A 82 -35.69 -15.49 3.37
N THR A 83 -36.29 -16.16 4.35
CA THR A 83 -36.65 -15.54 5.63
C THR A 83 -35.57 -15.89 6.64
N ILE A 84 -34.98 -14.87 7.25
CA ILE A 84 -33.96 -15.02 8.28
C ILE A 84 -34.51 -14.58 9.63
N SER A 85 -34.14 -15.30 10.68
CA SER A 85 -34.46 -14.95 12.06
C SER A 85 -33.18 -14.48 12.74
N VAL A 86 -33.12 -13.21 13.12
CA VAL A 86 -31.93 -12.57 13.70
C VAL A 86 -32.23 -12.08 15.11
N ALA A 87 -31.26 -12.17 16.02
CA ALA A 87 -31.41 -11.65 17.37
C ALA A 87 -31.73 -10.14 17.36
N THR A 88 -32.74 -9.70 18.13
CA THR A 88 -33.20 -8.29 18.14
C THR A 88 -32.12 -7.29 18.60
N ALA A 89 -31.08 -7.75 19.31
CA ALA A 89 -29.93 -6.92 19.68
C ALA A 89 -29.00 -6.58 18.49
N THR A 90 -29.20 -7.22 17.32
CA THR A 90 -28.37 -7.00 16.14
C THR A 90 -28.78 -5.72 15.42
N PRO A 91 -27.86 -4.78 15.14
CA PRO A 91 -28.17 -3.51 14.51
C PRO A 91 -28.39 -3.66 12.98
N VAL A 92 -29.43 -4.38 12.58
CA VAL A 92 -29.85 -4.51 11.17
C VAL A 92 -30.58 -3.24 10.76
N ARG A 93 -30.14 -2.64 9.64
CA ARG A 93 -30.65 -1.38 9.10
C ARG A 93 -31.05 -1.56 7.63
N ALA A 94 -31.80 -0.60 7.08
CA ALA A 94 -32.25 -0.66 5.68
C ALA A 94 -31.11 -0.65 4.65
N ASP A 95 -29.94 -0.12 5.02
CA ASP A 95 -28.72 -0.11 4.20
C ASP A 95 -27.80 -1.31 4.47
N THR A 96 -28.25 -2.29 5.25
CA THR A 96 -27.49 -3.52 5.50
C THR A 96 -27.40 -4.33 4.22
N ARG A 97 -26.18 -4.56 3.76
CA ARG A 97 -25.95 -5.38 2.56
C ARG A 97 -25.99 -6.85 2.95
N VAL A 98 -26.58 -7.66 2.07
CA VAL A 98 -26.70 -9.10 2.27
C VAL A 98 -25.85 -9.83 1.25
N GLY A 99 -24.95 -10.66 1.74
CA GLY A 99 -24.09 -11.53 0.96
C GLY A 99 -24.36 -13.01 1.26
N LEU A 100 -23.77 -13.88 0.43
CA LEU A 100 -23.61 -15.30 0.71
C LEU A 100 -22.12 -15.61 0.73
N GLU A 101 -21.63 -16.14 1.85
CA GLU A 101 -20.27 -16.64 1.95
C GLU A 101 -20.25 -18.15 2.15
N PHE A 102 -19.16 -18.80 1.79
CA PHE A 102 -18.98 -20.23 1.99
C PHE A 102 -17.93 -20.45 3.07
N GLN A 103 -18.33 -20.99 4.22
CA GLN A 103 -17.45 -21.17 5.37
C GLN A 103 -16.91 -22.61 5.43
N GLY A 104 -15.62 -22.72 5.75
CA GLY A 104 -14.92 -23.99 5.98
C GLY A 104 -14.52 -24.73 4.69
N LEU A 105 -13.79 -25.83 4.86
CA LEU A 105 -13.24 -26.63 3.74
C LEU A 105 -14.34 -27.33 2.92
N THR A 106 -15.49 -27.61 3.55
CA THR A 106 -16.66 -28.20 2.91
C THR A 106 -17.52 -27.17 2.18
N GLY A 107 -17.21 -25.87 2.30
CA GLY A 107 -17.89 -24.79 1.60
C GLY A 107 -19.38 -24.71 1.93
N VAL A 108 -19.74 -24.71 3.22
CA VAL A 108 -21.16 -24.59 3.61
C VAL A 108 -21.58 -23.13 3.46
N PRO A 109 -22.66 -22.83 2.71
CA PRO A 109 -23.11 -21.46 2.52
C PRO A 109 -23.74 -20.91 3.80
N VAL A 110 -23.39 -19.66 4.11
CA VAL A 110 -23.92 -18.87 5.21
C VAL A 110 -24.31 -17.50 4.69
N VAL A 111 -25.37 -16.93 5.26
CA VAL A 111 -25.84 -15.59 4.90
C VAL A 111 -25.04 -14.57 5.70
N THR A 112 -24.43 -13.59 5.03
CA THR A 112 -23.68 -12.51 5.68
C THR A 112 -24.43 -11.19 5.59
N LEU A 113 -24.42 -10.45 6.69
CA LEU A 113 -24.99 -9.12 6.83
C LEU A 113 -23.82 -8.17 7.09
N GLU A 114 -23.65 -7.19 6.22
CA GLU A 114 -22.66 -6.14 6.37
C GLU A 114 -23.36 -4.82 6.70
N GLY A 115 -22.98 -4.22 7.83
CA GLY A 115 -23.56 -2.97 8.30
C GLY A 115 -23.21 -1.81 7.37
N GLY A 116 -24.23 -1.08 6.90
CA GLY A 116 -24.04 0.14 6.12
C GLY A 116 -23.65 1.36 6.99
N VAL A 117 -23.21 2.43 6.32
CA VAL A 117 -22.58 3.60 6.95
C VAL A 117 -23.58 4.74 7.21
N ILE A 118 -24.87 4.60 6.83
CA ILE A 118 -25.81 5.72 6.75
C ILE A 118 -26.91 5.61 7.82
N VAL A 119 -27.07 6.68 8.61
CA VAL A 119 -28.12 6.81 9.63
C VAL A 119 -29.45 7.18 8.96
N ALA A 120 -30.27 6.20 8.59
CA ALA A 120 -31.63 6.43 8.08
C ALA A 120 -32.73 6.07 9.11
N LYS A 121 -33.79 6.89 9.13
CA LYS A 121 -34.94 6.81 10.05
C LYS A 121 -35.73 5.49 9.91
N SER A 122 -36.04 4.89 11.05
CA SER A 122 -36.87 3.68 11.17
C SER A 122 -38.33 3.94 10.77
N GLY A 123 -38.81 3.22 9.76
CA GLY A 123 -40.23 3.16 9.39
C GLY A 123 -40.46 2.22 8.21
N GLU A 124 -41.27 1.18 8.45
CA GLU A 124 -41.66 0.05 7.58
C GLU A 124 -40.56 -0.97 7.20
N LEU A 125 -40.96 -2.25 7.20
CA LEU A 125 -40.11 -3.44 7.09
C LEU A 125 -39.19 -3.35 5.84
N PRO A 126 -37.88 -3.09 6.00
CA PRO A 126 -37.00 -2.91 4.86
C PRO A 126 -36.67 -4.27 4.23
N THR A 127 -37.06 -4.45 2.97
CA THR A 127 -36.57 -5.56 2.14
C THR A 127 -35.09 -5.33 1.84
N LEU A 128 -34.23 -6.22 2.32
CA LEU A 128 -32.80 -6.16 2.04
C LEU A 128 -32.52 -6.84 0.69
N VAL A 129 -31.90 -6.09 -0.22
CA VAL A 129 -31.60 -6.54 -1.59
C VAL A 129 -30.12 -6.95 -1.66
N ALA A 130 -29.86 -8.19 -2.06
CA ALA A 130 -28.49 -8.69 -2.23
C ALA A 130 -27.83 -8.14 -3.52
N ASP A 131 -26.53 -7.86 -3.46
CA ASP A 131 -25.74 -7.36 -4.59
C ASP A 131 -25.69 -8.35 -5.76
N ALA A 132 -25.61 -7.85 -7.00
CA ALA A 132 -25.55 -8.68 -8.20
C ALA A 132 -24.25 -9.50 -8.23
N GLY A 133 -24.34 -10.79 -7.91
CA GLY A 133 -23.20 -11.70 -7.78
C GLY A 133 -23.09 -12.38 -6.42
N ALA A 134 -23.90 -11.95 -5.44
CA ALA A 134 -23.88 -12.45 -4.06
C ALA A 134 -24.14 -13.97 -3.91
N GLY A 135 -24.59 -14.69 -4.94
CA GLY A 135 -24.81 -16.15 -4.90
C GLY A 135 -23.85 -16.96 -5.77
N GLN A 136 -22.88 -16.33 -6.45
CA GLN A 136 -22.00 -17.02 -7.37
C GLN A 136 -20.80 -17.64 -6.65
N SER A 137 -20.61 -18.96 -6.83
CA SER A 137 -19.38 -19.61 -6.39
C SER A 137 -18.23 -19.36 -7.37
N MET A 138 -17.01 -19.24 -6.86
CA MET A 138 -15.80 -19.01 -7.66
C MET A 138 -15.63 -20.02 -8.81
N THR A 139 -16.01 -21.28 -8.57
CA THR A 139 -15.95 -22.37 -9.55
C THR A 139 -16.97 -22.20 -10.68
N GLN A 140 -18.11 -21.56 -10.41
CA GLN A 140 -19.11 -21.24 -11.43
C GLN A 140 -18.58 -20.14 -12.37
N ALA A 141 -18.03 -19.08 -11.80
CA ALA A 141 -17.44 -17.96 -12.54
C ALA A 141 -16.30 -18.42 -13.45
N ALA A 142 -15.45 -19.35 -12.98
CA ALA A 142 -14.37 -19.93 -13.77
C ALA A 142 -14.87 -20.75 -14.98
N ARG A 143 -15.93 -21.54 -14.81
CA ARG A 143 -16.49 -22.37 -15.91
C ARG A 143 -17.18 -21.53 -16.98
N ASP A 144 -17.84 -20.45 -16.59
CA ASP A 144 -18.49 -19.53 -17.53
C ASP A 144 -17.47 -18.70 -18.31
N ALA A 145 -16.34 -18.35 -17.68
CA ALA A 145 -15.21 -17.74 -18.37
C ALA A 145 -14.63 -18.68 -19.44
N LEU A 146 -14.44 -19.97 -19.11
CA LEU A 146 -13.93 -20.97 -20.06
C LEU A 146 -14.86 -21.16 -21.26
N ARG A 147 -16.18 -21.24 -21.05
CA ARG A 147 -17.14 -21.33 -22.17
C ARG A 147 -17.13 -20.11 -23.08
N ARG A 148 -16.96 -18.90 -22.52
CA ARG A 148 -16.84 -17.68 -23.32
C ARG A 148 -15.58 -17.67 -24.19
N VAL A 149 -14.50 -18.30 -23.74
CA VAL A 149 -13.27 -18.44 -24.54
C VAL A 149 -13.51 -19.37 -25.74
N ASP A 150 -14.18 -20.50 -25.56
CA ASP A 150 -14.48 -21.42 -26.68
C ASP A 150 -15.38 -20.78 -27.76
N THR A 151 -16.37 -19.99 -27.35
CA THR A 151 -17.25 -19.28 -28.30
C THR A 151 -16.49 -18.22 -29.10
N VAL A 152 -15.61 -17.45 -28.43
CA VAL A 152 -14.76 -16.44 -29.09
C VAL A 152 -13.76 -17.08 -30.06
N LEU A 153 -13.28 -18.29 -29.77
CA LEU A 153 -12.35 -19.02 -30.64
C LEU A 153 -13.04 -19.59 -31.90
N GLN A 154 -14.29 -20.03 -31.79
CA GLN A 154 -15.06 -20.50 -32.96
C GLN A 154 -15.48 -19.34 -33.88
N ASP A 155 -15.93 -18.22 -33.32
CA ASP A 155 -16.44 -17.07 -34.08
C ASP A 155 -15.33 -16.26 -34.78
N ASN A 156 -14.06 -16.35 -34.33
CA ASN A 156 -12.92 -15.65 -34.95
C ASN A 156 -12.18 -16.44 -36.04
N SER A 157 -12.62 -17.65 -36.38
CA SER A 157 -11.95 -18.52 -37.36
C SER A 157 -12.05 -18.03 -38.81
N GLY A 158 -13.10 -17.27 -39.16
CA GLY A 158 -13.26 -16.63 -40.47
C GLY A 158 -12.33 -15.43 -40.67
N PRO A 159 -12.38 -14.39 -39.80
CA PRO A 159 -11.51 -13.21 -39.88
C PRO A 159 -10.00 -13.53 -39.85
N LEU A 160 -9.60 -14.61 -39.16
CA LEU A 160 -8.20 -15.02 -39.08
C LEU A 160 -7.66 -15.53 -40.43
N LYS A 161 -8.49 -16.22 -41.23
CA LYS A 161 -8.09 -16.69 -42.57
C LYS A 161 -7.91 -15.53 -43.55
N ASP A 162 -8.80 -14.55 -43.50
CA ASP A 162 -8.70 -13.34 -44.33
C ASP A 162 -7.49 -12.49 -43.93
N THR A 163 -7.17 -12.45 -42.64
CA THR A 163 -5.96 -11.79 -42.12
C THR A 163 -4.68 -12.46 -42.63
N ILE A 164 -4.62 -13.79 -42.72
CA ILE A 164 -3.45 -14.52 -43.27
C ILE A 164 -3.26 -14.24 -44.76
N ALA A 165 -4.36 -14.16 -45.53
CA ALA A 165 -4.29 -13.80 -46.95
C ALA A 165 -3.78 -12.36 -47.16
N ASN A 166 -4.30 -11.41 -46.36
CA ASN A 166 -3.85 -10.01 -46.39
C ASN A 166 -2.41 -9.84 -45.88
N PHE A 167 -1.98 -10.65 -44.92
CA PHE A 167 -0.62 -10.65 -44.39
C PHE A 167 0.41 -11.04 -45.46
N LYS A 168 0.06 -11.94 -46.38
CA LYS A 168 0.92 -12.33 -47.51
C LYS A 168 1.13 -11.17 -48.50
N THR A 169 0.03 -10.52 -48.90
CA THR A 169 0.09 -9.35 -49.79
C THR A 169 0.83 -8.17 -49.16
N PHE A 170 0.62 -7.95 -47.86
CA PHE A 170 1.33 -6.94 -47.08
C PHE A 170 2.82 -7.28 -46.94
N SER A 171 3.19 -8.54 -46.68
CA SER A 171 4.59 -8.99 -46.56
C SER A 171 5.35 -8.83 -47.88
N ASP A 172 4.71 -9.11 -49.02
CA ASP A 172 5.30 -8.88 -50.34
C ASP A 172 5.47 -7.37 -50.64
N GLY A 173 4.57 -6.52 -50.13
CA GLY A 173 4.71 -5.06 -50.15
C GLY A 173 5.86 -4.56 -49.27
N LEU A 174 6.00 -5.15 -48.08
CA LEU A 174 7.00 -4.83 -47.08
C LEU A 174 8.41 -5.21 -47.54
N ALA A 175 8.57 -6.40 -48.13
CA ALA A 175 9.84 -6.89 -48.69
C ALA A 175 10.40 -5.97 -49.80
N ARG A 176 9.53 -5.27 -50.54
CA ARG A 176 9.91 -4.31 -51.59
C ARG A 176 10.25 -2.92 -51.05
N ASN A 177 9.88 -2.61 -49.81
CA ASN A 177 10.01 -1.26 -49.24
C ASN A 177 10.89 -1.21 -47.97
N THR A 178 11.56 -2.33 -47.63
CA THR A 178 12.46 -2.50 -46.48
C THR A 178 13.48 -1.36 -46.35
N GLY A 179 14.14 -0.97 -47.44
CA GLY A 179 15.13 0.12 -47.42
C GLY A 179 14.57 1.51 -47.08
N LYS A 180 13.27 1.77 -47.29
CA LYS A 180 12.63 3.04 -46.87
C LYS A 180 12.11 2.97 -45.44
N LEU A 181 11.78 1.79 -44.96
CA LEU A 181 11.29 1.56 -43.60
C LEU A 181 12.43 1.63 -42.58
N ASP A 182 13.62 1.14 -42.92
CA ASP A 182 14.81 1.29 -42.08
C ASP A 182 15.15 2.77 -41.85
N GLY A 183 15.00 3.62 -42.88
CA GLY A 183 15.22 5.07 -42.76
C GLY A 183 14.17 5.80 -41.93
N ILE A 184 12.92 5.35 -41.96
CA ILE A 184 11.82 5.92 -41.16
C ILE A 184 11.92 5.47 -39.70
N VAL A 185 12.27 4.21 -39.44
CA VAL A 185 12.48 3.66 -38.10
C VAL A 185 13.70 4.31 -37.44
N ALA A 186 14.82 4.44 -38.14
CA ALA A 186 15.98 5.16 -37.63
C ALA A 186 15.70 6.65 -37.38
N GLY A 187 14.84 7.27 -38.20
CA GLY A 187 14.37 8.65 -38.00
C GLY A 187 13.45 8.80 -36.79
N LEU A 188 12.56 7.83 -36.55
CA LEU A 188 11.65 7.82 -35.41
C LEU A 188 12.36 7.48 -34.09
N GLU A 189 13.25 6.50 -34.05
CA GLU A 189 14.06 6.15 -32.87
C GLU A 189 14.87 7.36 -32.36
N LYS A 190 15.33 8.21 -33.29
CA LYS A 190 16.04 9.45 -33.00
C LYS A 190 15.14 10.59 -32.52
N MET A 191 13.84 10.56 -32.81
CA MET A 191 12.86 11.57 -32.41
C MET A 191 12.05 11.19 -31.17
N THR A 192 11.85 9.90 -30.88
CA THR A 192 10.98 9.44 -29.78
C THR A 192 11.72 8.77 -28.63
N GLY A 193 13.06 8.76 -28.64
CA GLY A 193 13.86 8.21 -27.54
C GLY A 193 13.62 6.72 -27.31
N GLY A 194 13.31 5.97 -28.37
CA GLY A 194 13.02 4.53 -28.35
C GLY A 194 14.24 3.64 -28.13
N GLY A 195 15.17 4.04 -27.27
CA GLY A 195 16.11 3.11 -26.66
C GLY A 195 15.42 2.38 -25.51
N SER A 196 15.88 1.16 -25.17
CA SER A 196 15.62 0.57 -23.85
C SER A 196 15.77 1.67 -22.79
N PRO A 197 14.84 1.80 -21.81
CA PRO A 197 14.90 2.89 -20.83
C PRO A 197 16.31 2.93 -20.29
N ALA A 198 17.02 4.02 -20.60
CA ALA A 198 18.42 4.11 -20.28
C ALA A 198 18.52 3.93 -18.76
N GLN A 199 19.39 2.99 -18.36
CA GLN A 199 19.51 2.64 -16.96
C GLN A 199 20.04 3.87 -16.23
N LYS A 200 19.18 4.50 -15.43
CA LYS A 200 19.59 5.64 -14.62
C LYS A 200 20.74 5.20 -13.72
N ILE A 201 21.84 5.93 -13.79
CA ILE A 201 23.04 5.66 -13.00
C ILE A 201 22.95 6.50 -11.74
N THR A 202 22.81 5.80 -10.61
CA THR A 202 22.74 6.43 -9.30
C THR A 202 24.14 6.66 -8.73
N PHE A 203 24.40 7.88 -8.31
CA PHE A 203 25.61 8.32 -7.62
C PHE A 203 25.28 8.79 -6.22
N ASP A 204 26.24 8.64 -5.32
CA ASP A 204 26.11 9.04 -3.93
C ASP A 204 27.20 10.06 -3.56
N LEU A 205 26.88 10.92 -2.61
CA LEU A 205 27.84 11.79 -1.94
C LEU A 205 28.53 10.95 -0.85
N ARG A 206 29.78 11.24 -0.54
CA ARG A 206 30.55 10.53 0.49
C ARG A 206 30.82 11.44 1.68
N ALA A 207 30.54 10.93 2.87
CA ALA A 207 31.01 11.56 4.10
C ALA A 207 32.55 11.43 4.20
N PRO A 208 33.25 12.44 4.70
CA PRO A 208 34.69 12.34 4.95
C PRO A 208 34.98 11.35 6.09
N ASP A 209 35.90 10.42 5.86
CA ASP A 209 36.31 9.41 6.87
C ASP A 209 37.16 9.99 8.01
N LYS A 210 37.81 11.14 7.78
CA LYS A 210 38.72 11.78 8.73
C LYS A 210 38.46 13.27 8.83
N LEU A 211 37.75 13.67 9.88
CA LEU A 211 37.44 15.08 10.15
C LEU A 211 38.53 15.80 10.96
N GLY A 212 39.49 15.05 11.52
CA GLY A 212 40.56 15.55 12.38
C GLY A 212 40.53 14.83 13.74
N PRO A 213 41.44 15.18 14.68
CA PRO A 213 41.38 14.62 16.03
C PRO A 213 40.05 15.01 16.70
N ALA A 214 39.41 14.04 17.36
CA ALA A 214 38.26 14.27 18.22
C ALA A 214 38.69 15.28 19.30
N GLY A 215 38.04 16.44 19.29
CA GLY A 215 38.34 17.54 20.21
C GLY A 215 37.29 17.59 21.29
N LYS A 216 36.55 18.69 21.33
CA LYS A 216 35.35 18.84 22.14
C LYS A 216 34.26 17.89 21.62
N THR A 217 33.33 17.46 22.46
CA THR A 217 32.17 16.62 22.08
C THR A 217 30.88 17.41 22.26
N LEU A 218 29.78 16.94 21.67
CA LEU A 218 28.46 17.52 21.89
C LEU A 218 28.02 17.22 23.33
N SER A 219 27.68 18.27 24.09
CA SER A 219 27.30 18.12 25.52
C SER A 219 25.82 17.75 25.71
N GLU A 220 24.99 18.03 24.71
CA GLU A 220 23.55 17.73 24.71
C GLU A 220 23.13 17.09 23.38
N PRO A 221 22.05 16.27 23.36
CA PRO A 221 21.54 15.67 22.12
C PRO A 221 21.20 16.74 21.08
N LEU A 222 21.78 16.58 19.88
CA LEU A 222 21.53 17.42 18.72
C LEU A 222 20.66 16.65 17.72
N ALA A 223 19.66 17.30 17.14
CA ALA A 223 18.93 16.76 15.99
C ALA A 223 19.28 17.51 14.70
N ILE A 224 19.36 16.77 13.60
CA ILE A 224 19.45 17.34 12.25
C ILE A 224 18.13 17.01 11.52
N PRO A 225 17.17 17.96 11.42
CA PRO A 225 16.00 17.78 10.57
C PRO A 225 16.38 17.77 9.07
N GLU A 226 15.44 17.41 8.20
CA GLU A 226 15.67 17.48 6.75
C GLU A 226 16.01 18.93 6.35
N PRO A 227 17.13 19.18 5.63
CA PRO A 227 17.48 20.49 5.15
C PRO A 227 16.38 21.14 4.32
N THR A 228 16.17 22.44 4.49
CA THR A 228 15.26 23.20 3.64
C THR A 228 15.98 23.62 2.36
N ALA A 229 15.26 23.68 1.24
CA ALA A 229 15.81 24.17 -0.02
C ALA A 229 14.69 24.68 -0.94
N VAL A 230 15.04 25.53 -1.92
CA VAL A 230 14.10 25.92 -2.99
C VAL A 230 13.73 24.70 -3.86
N ALA A 231 12.56 24.72 -4.51
CA ALA A 231 12.03 23.58 -5.27
C ALA A 231 13.01 23.00 -6.30
N MET A 232 13.80 23.84 -6.97
CA MET A 232 14.81 23.38 -7.93
C MET A 232 15.88 22.49 -7.30
N LEU A 233 16.25 22.73 -6.05
CA LEU A 233 17.22 21.94 -5.29
C LEU A 233 16.58 20.69 -4.66
N GLN A 234 15.26 20.56 -4.64
CA GLN A 234 14.57 19.36 -4.15
C GLN A 234 14.51 18.28 -5.25
N THR A 235 15.66 17.93 -5.82
CA THR A 235 15.78 17.03 -6.97
C THR A 235 16.87 15.98 -6.75
N GLN A 236 16.80 14.89 -7.51
CA GLN A 236 17.88 13.90 -7.65
C GLN A 236 18.80 14.21 -8.84
N ARG A 237 18.50 15.23 -9.66
CA ARG A 237 19.29 15.51 -10.87
C ARG A 237 20.52 16.35 -10.55
N MET A 238 21.55 16.23 -11.40
CA MET A 238 22.65 17.19 -11.41
C MET A 238 22.14 18.55 -11.89
N LEU A 239 22.47 19.61 -11.17
CA LEU A 239 22.10 20.98 -11.53
C LEU A 239 23.32 21.72 -12.08
N PHE A 240 23.09 22.58 -13.07
CA PHE A 240 24.12 23.37 -13.73
C PHE A 240 23.79 24.87 -13.68
N SER A 241 24.84 25.69 -13.63
CA SER A 241 24.77 27.14 -13.80
C SER A 241 25.74 27.58 -14.90
N PRO A 242 25.28 28.25 -15.97
CA PRO A 242 23.88 28.41 -16.36
C PRO A 242 23.20 27.05 -16.63
N VAL A 243 21.86 27.03 -16.66
CA VAL A 243 21.08 25.83 -16.92
C VAL A 243 21.35 25.36 -18.36
N LYS A 244 22.00 24.21 -18.50
CA LYS A 244 22.36 23.60 -19.77
C LYS A 244 22.44 22.09 -19.62
N ASP A 245 22.06 21.36 -20.67
CA ASP A 245 22.23 19.92 -20.73
C ASP A 245 23.66 19.57 -21.15
N TYR A 246 24.29 18.68 -20.37
CA TYR A 246 25.61 18.14 -20.65
C TYR A 246 25.53 16.65 -21.00
N PRO A 247 26.26 16.18 -22.04
CA PRO A 247 26.31 14.77 -22.38
C PRO A 247 26.70 13.91 -21.17
N GLY A 248 26.02 12.77 -20.99
CA GLY A 248 26.26 11.84 -19.89
C GLY A 248 25.50 12.15 -18.59
N PHE A 249 24.86 13.32 -18.45
CA PHE A 249 24.06 13.67 -17.27
C PHE A 249 22.55 13.41 -17.41
N ALA A 250 22.09 12.99 -18.58
CA ALA A 250 20.68 12.63 -18.80
C ALA A 250 20.25 11.47 -17.89
N GLU A 251 21.12 10.47 -17.73
CA GLU A 251 20.89 9.27 -16.91
C GLU A 251 21.38 9.42 -15.47
N PHE A 252 22.00 10.54 -15.12
CA PHE A 252 22.54 10.78 -13.80
C PHE A 252 21.41 10.99 -12.79
N LEU A 253 21.47 10.27 -11.68
CA LEU A 253 20.71 10.57 -10.46
C LEU A 253 21.61 10.55 -9.24
N TRP A 254 21.35 11.43 -8.29
CA TRP A 254 21.74 11.30 -6.90
C TRP A 254 20.90 10.21 -6.23
N ALA A 255 21.49 9.54 -5.24
CA ALA A 255 20.86 8.45 -4.49
C ALA A 255 19.55 8.84 -3.81
N ASP A 256 19.39 10.11 -3.44
CA ASP A 256 18.15 10.71 -2.96
C ASP A 256 18.10 12.19 -3.36
N SER A 257 17.02 12.90 -3.02
CA SER A 257 16.95 14.35 -3.21
C SER A 257 18.11 15.03 -2.49
N ILE A 258 18.65 16.10 -3.07
CA ILE A 258 19.82 16.82 -2.50
C ILE A 258 19.66 17.12 -1.00
N PRO A 259 18.49 17.59 -0.48
CA PRO A 259 18.32 17.80 0.96
C PRO A 259 18.49 16.52 1.80
N LYS A 260 17.85 15.42 1.41
CA LYS A 260 17.93 14.13 2.13
C LYS A 260 19.33 13.53 2.06
N LEU A 261 19.96 13.63 0.90
CA LEU A 261 21.33 13.19 0.70
C LEU A 261 22.31 13.97 1.59
N LEU A 262 22.18 15.30 1.64
CA LEU A 262 22.98 16.15 2.53
C LEU A 262 22.72 15.82 4.00
N GLN A 263 21.47 15.59 4.40
CA GLN A 263 21.14 15.21 5.78
C GLN A 263 21.86 13.92 6.17
N ALA A 264 21.71 12.87 5.36
CA ALA A 264 22.32 11.58 5.63
C ALA A 264 23.84 11.70 5.73
N ARG A 265 24.48 12.37 4.76
CA ARG A 265 25.93 12.53 4.76
C ARG A 265 26.47 13.45 5.86
N LEU A 266 25.69 14.42 6.32
CA LEU A 266 26.07 15.23 7.47
C LEU A 266 26.01 14.40 8.75
N ILE A 267 24.96 13.59 8.96
CA ILE A 267 24.88 12.66 10.09
C ILE A 267 26.06 11.69 10.06
N ASP A 268 26.32 11.03 8.92
CA ASP A 268 27.47 10.12 8.75
C ASP A 268 28.80 10.85 9.05
N SER A 269 28.91 12.14 8.70
CA SER A 269 30.09 12.94 9.06
C SER A 269 30.23 13.15 10.56
N PHE A 270 29.13 13.45 11.27
CA PHE A 270 29.19 13.54 12.73
C PHE A 270 29.49 12.19 13.38
N GLU A 271 28.97 11.08 12.86
CA GLU A 271 29.30 9.72 13.32
C GLU A 271 30.78 9.40 13.14
N ASN A 272 31.36 9.78 12.00
CA ASN A 272 32.80 9.66 11.74
C ASN A 272 33.66 10.54 12.65
N TYR A 273 33.09 11.60 13.25
CA TYR A 273 33.77 12.44 14.24
C TYR A 273 33.67 11.87 15.65
N ASP A 274 32.45 11.53 16.09
CA ASP A 274 32.14 10.95 17.39
C ASP A 274 30.82 10.18 17.34
N ILE A 275 30.91 8.86 17.17
CA ILE A 275 29.76 7.96 17.07
C ILE A 275 28.88 7.97 18.33
N ALA A 276 29.43 8.26 19.51
CA ALA A 276 28.69 8.17 20.77
C ALA A 276 27.74 9.35 20.99
N HIS A 277 28.05 10.50 20.38
CA HIS A 277 27.28 11.74 20.53
C HIS A 277 26.79 12.28 19.18
N ALA A 278 26.81 11.46 18.12
CA ALA A 278 26.38 11.86 16.81
C ALA A 278 24.91 12.33 16.81
N PRO A 279 24.57 13.39 16.05
CA PRO A 279 23.20 13.87 15.94
C PRO A 279 22.28 12.83 15.31
N LEU A 280 21.04 12.79 15.76
CA LEU A 280 20.01 11.92 15.20
C LEU A 280 19.09 12.68 14.25
N ARG A 281 18.33 11.95 13.43
CA ARG A 281 17.23 12.56 12.68
C ARG A 281 16.16 13.02 13.66
N ALA A 282 15.51 14.14 13.36
CA ALA A 282 14.46 14.69 14.22
C ALA A 282 13.28 13.72 14.48
N THR A 283 13.06 12.72 13.61
CA THR A 283 12.05 11.67 13.80
C THR A 283 12.44 10.60 14.82
N ASP A 284 13.73 10.42 15.04
CA ASP A 284 14.29 9.32 15.84
C ASP A 284 14.48 9.75 17.31
N ILE A 285 14.33 11.05 17.59
CA ILE A 285 14.47 11.66 18.91
C ILE A 285 13.24 12.48 19.27
N GLY A 286 12.66 12.26 20.46
CA GLY A 286 11.47 12.98 20.92
C GLY A 286 11.71 14.48 21.16
N GLN A 287 12.71 14.82 21.99
CA GLN A 287 13.13 16.21 22.23
C GLN A 287 14.66 16.28 22.32
N ALA A 288 15.30 16.84 21.29
CA ALA A 288 16.71 17.18 21.31
C ALA A 288 16.93 18.49 22.10
N GLY A 289 18.09 18.65 22.76
CA GLY A 289 18.46 19.89 23.42
C GLY A 289 18.68 21.03 22.43
N TYR A 290 19.24 20.67 21.26
CA TYR A 290 19.46 21.57 20.14
C TYR A 290 19.02 20.98 18.80
N GLN A 291 18.78 21.82 17.81
CA GLN A 291 18.61 21.42 16.42
C GLN A 291 19.56 22.20 15.51
N LEU A 292 20.22 21.50 14.58
CA LEU A 292 21.03 22.09 13.52
C LEU A 292 20.18 22.19 12.24
N LEU A 293 19.62 23.37 12.00
CA LEU A 293 18.83 23.67 10.81
C LEU A 293 19.75 24.05 9.65
N ILE A 294 19.58 23.38 8.51
CA ILE A 294 20.34 23.64 7.29
C ILE A 294 19.41 24.16 6.19
N ASP A 295 19.80 25.23 5.52
CA ASP A 295 19.17 25.76 4.31
C ASP A 295 20.16 25.69 3.13
N VAL A 296 19.81 24.92 2.10
CA VAL A 296 20.66 24.69 0.92
C VAL A 296 20.55 25.87 -0.03
N ARG A 297 21.62 26.66 -0.13
CA ARG A 297 21.69 27.85 -0.99
C ARG A 297 22.21 27.54 -2.38
N ARG A 298 23.22 26.68 -2.48
CA ARG A 298 23.79 26.21 -3.75
C ARG A 298 24.17 24.75 -3.65
N PHE A 299 23.83 24.00 -4.69
CA PHE A 299 24.30 22.64 -4.93
C PHE A 299 24.24 22.40 -6.44
N ARG A 300 25.32 22.70 -7.16
CA ARG A 300 25.32 22.76 -8.63
C ARG A 300 26.74 22.71 -9.19
N VAL A 301 26.88 22.42 -10.48
CA VAL A 301 28.10 22.65 -11.24
C VAL A 301 28.01 24.01 -11.92
N ALA A 302 28.86 24.95 -11.52
CA ALA A 302 29.06 26.21 -12.24
C ALA A 302 29.98 25.94 -13.44
N THR A 303 29.62 26.52 -14.58
CA THR A 303 30.30 26.32 -15.88
C THR A 303 30.60 27.64 -16.59
N ASP A 304 30.23 28.75 -15.96
CA ASP A 304 30.68 30.09 -16.30
C ASP A 304 32.12 30.28 -15.82
N GLY A 305 33.07 30.17 -16.74
CA GLY A 305 34.50 30.21 -16.42
C GLY A 305 35.09 28.81 -16.27
N GLU A 306 35.90 28.60 -15.23
CA GLU A 306 36.44 27.27 -14.92
C GLU A 306 35.35 26.40 -14.28
N PRO A 307 35.01 25.23 -14.86
CA PRO A 307 33.97 24.37 -14.31
C PRO A 307 34.27 23.98 -12.86
N GLN A 308 33.29 24.16 -11.96
CA GLN A 308 33.46 23.83 -10.54
C GLN A 308 32.14 23.35 -9.90
N ALA A 309 32.24 22.40 -8.98
CA ALA A 309 31.14 21.99 -8.12
C ALA A 309 31.03 23.01 -6.98
N GLU A 310 29.85 23.57 -6.76
CA GLU A 310 29.58 24.56 -5.73
C GLU A 310 28.57 24.03 -4.71
N ILE A 311 28.95 24.07 -3.43
CA ILE A 311 28.06 23.82 -2.30
C ILE A 311 28.07 25.07 -1.41
N ALA A 312 26.88 25.60 -1.11
CA ALA A 312 26.73 26.66 -0.11
C ALA A 312 25.52 26.37 0.76
N LEU A 313 25.73 26.35 2.08
CA LEU A 313 24.70 26.03 3.08
C LEU A 313 24.65 27.14 4.13
N SER A 314 23.43 27.50 4.55
CA SER A 314 23.22 28.33 5.73
C SER A 314 22.81 27.44 6.89
N ALA A 315 23.63 27.42 7.94
CA ALA A 315 23.42 26.62 9.13
C ALA A 315 22.98 27.50 10.30
N ARG A 316 22.02 27.02 11.09
CA ARG A 316 21.55 27.66 12.32
C ARG A 316 21.38 26.62 13.41
N ILE A 317 21.91 26.91 14.60
CA ILE A 317 21.69 26.09 15.79
C ILE A 317 20.59 26.77 16.59
N VAL A 318 19.53 26.04 16.90
CA VAL A 318 18.42 26.50 17.74
C VAL A 318 18.30 25.64 18.98
N ASP A 319 17.92 26.24 20.10
CA ASP A 319 17.58 25.50 21.32
C ASP A 319 16.16 24.92 21.25
N LYS A 320 15.79 24.15 22.27
CA LYS A 320 14.43 23.58 22.43
C LYS A 320 13.28 24.61 22.42
N ALA A 321 13.55 25.89 22.67
CA ALA A 321 12.57 26.97 22.61
C ALA A 321 12.51 27.63 21.22
N GLY A 322 13.32 27.17 20.27
CA GLY A 322 13.44 27.73 18.92
C GLY A 322 14.31 28.99 18.85
N LYS A 323 15.02 29.34 19.93
CA LYS A 323 15.91 30.50 19.93
C LYS A 323 17.19 30.15 19.18
N VAL A 324 17.58 30.99 18.23
CA VAL A 324 18.84 30.86 17.50
C VAL A 324 20.02 31.13 18.45
N ILE A 325 20.85 30.12 18.65
CA ILE A 325 22.07 30.17 19.45
C ILE A 325 23.25 30.65 18.61
N ALA A 326 23.36 30.11 17.41
CA ALA A 326 24.43 30.46 16.47
C ALA A 326 23.94 30.33 15.02
N SER A 327 24.58 31.05 14.10
CA SER A 327 24.30 30.98 12.67
C SER A 327 25.60 31.13 11.89
N ARG A 328 25.71 30.40 10.77
CA ARG A 328 26.90 30.44 9.92
C ARG A 328 26.53 30.17 8.46
N MET A 329 27.20 30.85 7.55
CA MET A 329 27.24 30.47 6.14
C MET A 329 28.51 29.66 5.90
N VAL A 330 28.38 28.51 5.25
CA VAL A 330 29.53 27.69 4.84
C VAL A 330 29.44 27.46 3.34
N GLU A 331 30.57 27.63 2.66
CA GLU A 331 30.66 27.45 1.22
C GLU A 331 31.98 26.81 0.83
N ALA A 332 31.93 25.95 -0.18
CA ALA A 332 33.09 25.31 -0.76
C ALA A 332 32.83 25.10 -2.24
N SER A 333 33.87 25.31 -3.05
CA SER A 333 33.89 24.89 -4.43
C SER A 333 35.08 23.98 -4.71
N GLU A 334 34.93 23.12 -5.71
CA GLU A 334 36.03 22.30 -6.22
C GLU A 334 36.00 22.30 -7.73
N LYS A 335 37.16 22.54 -8.36
CA LYS A 335 37.29 22.56 -9.82
C LYS A 335 37.03 21.18 -10.41
N LEU A 336 36.44 21.14 -11.59
CA LEU A 336 36.29 19.94 -12.41
C LEU A 336 37.29 20.00 -13.55
N ASP A 337 38.10 18.95 -13.68
CA ASP A 337 38.96 18.79 -14.85
C ASP A 337 38.14 18.56 -16.13
N LYS A 338 37.00 17.87 -16.00
CA LYS A 338 36.07 17.55 -17.09
C LYS A 338 34.63 17.58 -16.59
N ILE A 339 33.71 18.04 -17.44
CA ILE A 339 32.27 18.00 -17.16
C ILE A 339 31.74 16.60 -17.51
N GLU A 340 31.99 15.66 -16.62
CA GLU A 340 31.51 14.27 -16.70
C GLU A 340 30.99 13.80 -15.33
N PRO A 341 30.07 12.83 -15.28
CA PRO A 341 29.44 12.39 -14.04
C PRO A 341 30.42 12.04 -12.91
N ALA A 342 31.43 11.21 -13.19
CA ALA A 342 32.37 10.76 -12.18
C ALA A 342 33.24 11.90 -11.62
N ALA A 343 33.74 12.77 -12.49
CA ALA A 343 34.53 13.93 -12.09
C ALA A 343 33.71 14.93 -11.27
N ALA A 344 32.45 15.18 -11.67
CA ALA A 344 31.53 16.03 -10.91
C ALA A 344 31.29 15.48 -9.50
N VAL A 345 31.00 14.17 -9.38
CA VAL A 345 30.80 13.51 -8.07
C VAL A 345 32.07 13.59 -7.21
N ALA A 346 33.25 13.40 -7.78
CA ALA A 346 34.52 13.55 -7.06
C ALA A 346 34.73 14.99 -6.54
N ALA A 347 34.40 16.00 -7.36
CA ALA A 347 34.46 17.40 -6.97
C ALA A 347 33.45 17.71 -5.85
N PHE A 348 32.21 17.22 -5.95
CA PHE A 348 31.20 17.34 -4.88
C PHE A 348 31.64 16.66 -3.57
N ASN A 349 32.23 15.47 -3.63
CA ASN A 349 32.77 14.78 -2.45
C ASN A 349 33.85 15.63 -1.77
N THR A 350 34.74 16.24 -2.55
CA THR A 350 35.82 17.10 -2.04
C THR A 350 35.27 18.38 -1.40
N ALA A 351 34.36 19.07 -2.10
CA ALA A 351 33.70 20.26 -1.58
C ALA A 351 32.88 19.96 -0.31
N PHE A 352 32.11 18.88 -0.32
CA PHE A 352 31.33 18.44 0.83
C PHE A 352 32.21 18.07 2.02
N GLY A 353 33.34 17.41 1.81
CA GLY A 353 34.28 17.11 2.89
C GLY A 353 34.77 18.35 3.62
N ARG A 354 35.01 19.47 2.91
CA ARG A 354 35.36 20.76 3.52
C ARG A 354 34.19 21.35 4.31
N ILE A 355 32.99 21.34 3.74
CA ILE A 355 31.76 21.81 4.38
C ILE A 355 31.48 21.03 5.66
N ALA A 356 31.52 19.70 5.60
CA ALA A 356 31.29 18.82 6.73
C ALA A 356 32.30 19.07 7.84
N LYS A 357 33.60 19.19 7.50
CA LYS A 357 34.65 19.51 8.48
C LYS A 357 34.40 20.83 9.20
N GLU A 358 34.05 21.88 8.45
CA GLU A 358 33.76 23.19 9.03
C GLU A 358 32.49 23.15 9.90
N LEU A 359 31.40 22.56 9.39
CA LEU A 359 30.13 22.49 10.11
C LEU A 359 30.22 21.67 11.39
N VAL A 360 30.83 20.48 11.34
CA VAL A 360 31.00 19.63 12.54
C VAL A 360 31.82 20.37 13.59
N GLY A 361 32.99 20.92 13.19
CA GLY A 361 33.85 21.66 14.11
C GLY A 361 33.17 22.89 14.72
N TRP A 362 32.44 23.65 13.91
CA TRP A 362 31.68 24.81 14.38
C TRP A 362 30.54 24.42 15.33
N THR A 363 29.79 23.36 15.00
CA THR A 363 28.64 22.91 15.79
C THR A 363 29.07 22.44 17.17
N VAL A 364 30.11 21.61 17.22
CA VAL A 364 30.70 21.11 18.47
C VAL A 364 31.28 22.23 19.35
N GLN A 365 31.77 23.32 18.74
CA GLN A 365 32.22 24.48 19.51
C GLN A 365 31.06 25.27 20.10
N ALA A 366 29.95 25.40 19.34
CA ALA A 366 28.81 26.22 19.70
C ALA A 366 27.91 25.61 20.81
N VAL A 367 27.83 24.28 20.91
CA VAL A 367 27.01 23.56 21.91
C VAL A 367 27.77 22.49 22.70
#